data_AF-A0A3N6FRU1-F1
#
_entry.id   AF-A0A3N6FRU1-F1
#
_cell.length_a   1.000
_cell.length_b   1.000
_cell.length_c   1.000
_cell.angle_alpha   90.00
_cell.angle_beta   90.00
_cell.angle_gamma   90.00
#
_symmetry.space_group_name_H-M   'P 1'
#
loop_
_entity.id
_entity.type
_entity.pdbx_description
1 polymer ?
#
loop_
_entity_poly.entity_id
_entity_poly.type
_entity_poly.pdbx_seq_one_letter_code
_entity_poly.pdbx_strand_id
1 'polypeptide(L)'
;MNINWQEAISIASPTIALTSAFFVRRSSQTARRALALALKTGQTSYESTKAAYSPVVDLFLTKIEYRPPTPRELGSMLGAESRKWATEWDKDSPEVVIEGRIINKLPYEILLTCRDHENSGRKVRYSHRNQSVFIIGGHEIELGTIILPPEQETTFLWIDRRPREEWIAIHGLHARNMWNDPALKLPALTAIETIQAILRREPFTWRRERKVKRSGFRIICETRMKQRMVTVWEAEVIQGPVQPAGRNEDDSLAFEERKEVLGGPLDDRVVHYRVDFDTTLTSAIPPKHQWLPGRQI
;
A
#
# COMPACT_ATOMS: atom_id res chain seq x y z
N MET A 1 -22.62 -65.98 35.29
CA MET A 1 -21.35 -65.26 35.03
C MET A 1 -21.65 -63.78 35.23
N ASN A 2 -21.38 -63.25 36.43
CA ASN A 2 -21.70 -61.86 36.77
C ASN A 2 -20.57 -60.98 36.24
N ILE A 3 -20.84 -60.20 35.19
CA ILE A 3 -19.91 -59.18 34.71
C ILE A 3 -19.81 -58.13 35.81
N ASN A 4 -18.60 -57.98 36.36
CA ASN A 4 -18.36 -57.04 37.44
C ASN A 4 -18.43 -55.61 36.86
N TRP A 5 -19.24 -54.73 37.44
CA TRP A 5 -19.49 -53.38 36.89
C TRP A 5 -18.20 -52.57 36.67
N GLN A 6 -17.16 -52.84 37.45
CA GLN A 6 -15.83 -52.25 37.29
C GLN A 6 -15.12 -52.71 35.99
N GLU A 7 -15.31 -53.96 35.56
CA GLU A 7 -14.80 -54.49 34.28
C GLU A 7 -15.58 -53.91 33.10
N ALA A 8 -16.89 -53.70 33.25
CA ALA A 8 -17.70 -53.05 32.23
C ALA A 8 -17.28 -51.58 32.00
N ILE A 9 -16.99 -50.83 33.08
CA ILE A 9 -16.56 -49.43 32.99
C ILE A 9 -15.13 -49.30 32.44
N SER A 10 -14.21 -50.19 32.84
CA SER A 10 -12.82 -50.17 32.38
C SER A 10 -12.68 -50.50 30.89
N ILE A 11 -13.60 -51.28 30.32
CA ILE A 11 -13.69 -51.57 28.87
C ILE A 11 -14.45 -50.46 28.12
N ALA A 12 -15.51 -49.90 28.70
CA ALA A 12 -16.30 -48.86 28.06
C ALA A 12 -15.53 -47.54 27.89
N SER A 13 -14.74 -47.13 28.89
CA SER A 13 -13.98 -45.87 28.87
C SER A 13 -13.01 -45.72 27.67
N PRO A 14 -12.08 -46.65 27.40
CA PRO A 14 -11.18 -46.55 26.25
C PRO A 14 -11.93 -46.66 24.91
N THR A 15 -13.03 -47.42 24.87
CA THR A 15 -13.88 -47.54 23.67
C THR A 15 -14.61 -46.24 23.36
N ILE A 16 -15.15 -45.56 24.38
CA ILE A 16 -15.76 -44.23 24.28
C ILE A 16 -14.71 -43.17 23.92
N ALA A 17 -13.50 -43.24 24.49
CA ALA A 17 -12.40 -42.34 24.16
C ALA A 17 -11.93 -42.50 22.70
N LEU A 18 -11.80 -43.74 22.21
CA LEU A 18 -11.43 -44.05 20.82
C LEU A 18 -12.49 -43.58 19.83
N THR A 19 -13.77 -43.86 20.11
CA THR A 19 -14.88 -43.40 19.26
C THR A 19 -14.98 -41.88 19.25
N SER A 20 -14.79 -41.22 20.40
CA SER A 20 -14.72 -39.75 20.49
C SER A 20 -13.54 -39.17 19.71
N ALA A 21 -12.35 -39.76 19.84
CA ALA A 21 -11.16 -39.34 19.09
C ALA A 21 -11.36 -39.51 17.57
N PHE A 22 -11.99 -40.61 17.15
CA PHE A 22 -12.35 -40.85 15.76
C PHE A 22 -13.38 -39.83 15.26
N PHE A 23 -14.39 -39.51 16.07
CA PHE A 23 -15.41 -38.53 15.74
C PHE A 23 -14.83 -37.11 15.64
N VAL A 24 -13.98 -36.70 16.58
CA VAL A 24 -13.26 -35.41 16.55
C VAL A 24 -12.33 -35.33 15.33
N ARG A 25 -11.62 -36.42 15.00
CA ARG A 25 -10.77 -36.46 13.81
C ARG A 25 -11.60 -36.34 12.52
N ARG A 26 -12.72 -37.05 12.43
CA ARG A 26 -13.63 -36.96 11.29
C ARG A 26 -14.27 -35.58 11.17
N SER A 27 -14.75 -35.02 12.29
CA SER A 27 -15.35 -33.68 12.38
C SER A 27 -14.34 -32.59 12.00
N SER A 28 -13.10 -32.65 12.48
CA SER A 28 -12.05 -31.70 12.10
C SER A 28 -11.69 -31.80 10.61
N GLN A 29 -11.68 -33.00 10.03
CA GLN A 29 -11.47 -33.18 8.59
C GLN A 29 -12.63 -32.60 7.76
N THR A 30 -13.89 -32.82 8.18
CA THR A 30 -15.05 -32.24 7.50
C THR A 30 -15.09 -30.72 7.65
N ALA A 31 -14.76 -30.18 8.83
CA ALA A 31 -14.66 -28.75 9.06
C ALA A 31 -13.57 -28.11 8.19
N ARG A 32 -12.40 -28.75 8.07
CA ARG A 32 -11.32 -28.30 7.16
C ARG A 32 -11.76 -28.33 5.69
N ARG A 33 -12.48 -29.38 5.25
CA ARG A 33 -13.02 -29.46 3.89
C ARG A 33 -14.09 -28.41 3.63
N ALA A 34 -15.00 -28.19 4.59
CA ALA A 34 -16.04 -27.17 4.52
C ALA A 34 -15.43 -25.76 4.46
N LEU A 35 -14.42 -25.48 5.30
CA LEU A 35 -13.68 -24.23 5.26
C LEU A 35 -12.94 -24.04 3.93
N ALA A 36 -12.29 -25.09 3.41
CA ALA A 36 -11.64 -25.03 2.10
C ALA A 36 -12.64 -24.80 0.96
N LEU A 37 -13.83 -25.41 1.01
CA LEU A 37 -14.89 -25.16 0.04
C LEU A 37 -15.45 -23.74 0.16
N ALA A 38 -15.70 -23.25 1.38
CA ALA A 38 -16.16 -21.89 1.64
C ALA A 38 -15.15 -20.84 1.18
N LEU A 39 -13.84 -21.10 1.35
CA LEU A 39 -12.79 -20.24 0.80
C LEU A 39 -12.81 -20.23 -0.73
N LYS A 40 -12.96 -21.38 -1.38
CA LYS A 40 -13.03 -21.48 -2.84
C LYS A 40 -14.30 -20.84 -3.42
N THR A 41 -15.46 -21.02 -2.77
CA THR A 41 -16.72 -20.39 -3.21
C THR A 41 -16.70 -18.89 -2.94
N GLY A 42 -16.12 -18.45 -1.81
CA GLY A 42 -15.87 -17.04 -1.54
C GLY A 42 -14.94 -16.40 -2.59
N GLN A 43 -13.87 -17.09 -2.98
CA GLN A 43 -12.93 -16.63 -4.00
C GLN A 43 -13.58 -16.55 -5.38
N THR A 44 -14.33 -17.56 -5.81
CA THR A 44 -15.02 -17.55 -7.11
C THR A 44 -16.11 -16.47 -7.19
N SER A 45 -16.83 -16.23 -6.10
CA SER A 45 -17.78 -15.12 -5.98
C SER A 45 -17.08 -13.76 -6.02
N TYR A 46 -15.93 -13.64 -5.35
CA TYR A 46 -15.09 -12.45 -5.41
C TYR A 46 -14.59 -12.18 -6.85
N GLU A 47 -14.07 -13.20 -7.52
CA GLU A 47 -13.54 -13.09 -8.88
C GLU A 47 -14.65 -12.76 -9.90
N SER A 48 -15.84 -13.36 -9.77
CA SER A 48 -16.98 -13.02 -10.64
C SER A 48 -17.47 -11.59 -10.41
N THR A 49 -17.53 -11.14 -9.16
CA THR A 49 -17.90 -9.77 -8.80
C THR A 49 -16.85 -8.78 -9.31
N LYS A 50 -15.56 -9.09 -9.15
CA LYS A 50 -14.44 -8.28 -9.67
C LYS A 50 -14.48 -8.18 -11.20
N ALA A 51 -14.80 -9.27 -11.90
CA ALA A 51 -14.86 -9.29 -13.37
C ALA A 51 -16.02 -8.45 -13.95
N ALA A 52 -17.14 -8.34 -13.23
CA ALA A 52 -18.29 -7.52 -13.62
C ALA A 52 -18.17 -6.05 -13.18
N TYR A 53 -17.15 -5.72 -12.37
CA TYR A 53 -17.01 -4.43 -11.72
C TYR A 53 -16.30 -3.40 -12.61
N SER A 54 -16.92 -2.22 -12.76
CA SER A 54 -16.26 -1.02 -13.29
C SER A 54 -15.78 -0.18 -12.11
N PRO A 55 -14.55 0.39 -12.16
CA PRO A 55 -14.09 1.31 -11.14
C PRO A 55 -15.01 2.54 -11.06
N VAL A 56 -15.22 3.00 -9.83
CA VAL A 56 -16.07 4.15 -9.50
C VAL A 56 -15.43 5.47 -9.98
N VAL A 57 -14.11 5.49 -9.98
CA VAL A 57 -13.27 6.59 -10.41
C VAL A 57 -12.26 6.06 -11.42
N ASP A 58 -12.10 6.73 -12.54
CA ASP A 58 -10.91 6.53 -13.38
C ASP A 58 -9.81 7.47 -12.93
N LEU A 59 -8.58 6.95 -12.87
CA LEU A 59 -7.41 7.75 -12.60
C LEU A 59 -6.41 7.51 -13.74
N PHE A 60 -5.84 8.60 -14.23
CA PHE A 60 -4.94 8.61 -15.39
C PHE A 60 -3.65 9.33 -15.02
N LEU A 61 -2.53 8.63 -15.11
CA LEU A 61 -1.21 9.24 -14.94
C LEU A 61 -0.77 9.81 -16.29
N THR A 62 -0.37 11.07 -16.30
CA THR A 62 -0.06 11.81 -17.55
C THR A 62 1.40 12.18 -17.68
N LYS A 63 2.07 12.44 -16.56
CA LYS A 63 3.46 12.87 -16.53
C LYS A 63 4.12 12.47 -15.22
N ILE A 64 5.39 12.13 -15.29
CA ILE A 64 6.28 12.00 -14.15
C ILE A 64 7.54 12.86 -14.38
N GLU A 65 7.92 13.60 -13.36
CA GLU A 65 9.08 14.49 -13.39
C GLU A 65 10.00 14.18 -12.20
N TYR A 66 11.28 14.00 -12.51
CA TYR A 66 12.34 13.84 -11.52
C TYR A 66 13.09 15.16 -11.41
N ARG A 67 13.10 15.75 -10.22
CA ARG A 67 13.66 17.09 -10.05
C ARG A 67 14.42 17.25 -8.73
N PRO A 68 15.33 18.24 -8.68
CA PRO A 68 15.94 18.65 -7.43
C PRO A 68 14.88 19.06 -6.39
N PRO A 69 15.25 19.02 -5.10
CA PRO A 69 14.40 19.52 -4.03
C PRO A 69 13.89 20.94 -4.28
N THR A 70 12.58 21.13 -4.19
CA THR A 70 11.96 22.45 -4.37
C THR A 70 11.54 23.01 -3.01
N PRO A 71 12.02 24.21 -2.62
CA PRO A 71 11.60 24.82 -1.36
C PRO A 71 10.11 25.16 -1.43
N ARG A 72 9.40 24.90 -0.33
CA ARG A 72 7.99 25.23 -0.21
C ARG A 72 7.81 26.49 0.64
N GLU A 73 7.14 27.48 0.06
CA GLU A 73 6.70 28.67 0.79
C GLU A 73 5.40 28.35 1.54
N LEU A 74 5.52 27.82 2.75
CA LEU A 74 4.43 27.90 3.73
C LEU A 74 4.58 29.23 4.48
N GLY A 75 3.47 29.78 4.97
CA GLY A 75 3.37 31.14 5.51
C GLY A 75 4.46 31.58 6.50
N SER A 76 4.47 32.88 6.84
CA SER A 76 5.62 33.62 7.37
C SER A 76 6.45 32.97 8.50
N MET A 77 5.84 32.18 9.41
CA MET A 77 6.57 31.51 10.49
C MET A 77 7.24 30.18 10.06
N LEU A 78 6.57 29.35 9.26
CA LEU A 78 7.14 28.11 8.73
C LEU A 78 8.13 28.38 7.60
N GLY A 79 8.01 29.51 6.90
CA GLY A 79 8.90 29.89 5.80
C GLY A 79 10.34 30.15 6.23
N ALA A 80 10.61 30.55 7.47
CA ALA A 80 11.97 30.76 7.98
C ALA A 80 12.65 29.44 8.37
N GLU A 81 11.93 28.52 9.01
CA GLU A 81 12.41 27.17 9.33
C GLU A 81 12.59 26.32 8.07
N SER A 82 11.63 26.37 7.15
CA SER A 82 11.69 25.68 5.85
C SER A 82 12.89 26.12 5.01
N ARG A 83 13.23 27.42 5.06
CA ARG A 83 14.43 27.97 4.39
C ARG A 83 15.74 27.47 5.01
N LYS A 84 15.81 27.36 6.34
CA LYS A 84 17.01 26.82 7.03
C LYS A 84 17.24 25.34 6.74
N TRP A 85 16.17 24.55 6.63
CA TRP A 85 16.30 23.12 6.34
C TRP A 85 16.66 22.83 4.90
N ALA A 86 16.16 23.63 3.94
CA ALA A 86 16.50 23.50 2.52
C ALA A 86 18.02 23.56 2.25
N THR A 87 18.81 24.18 3.13
CA THR A 87 20.23 24.43 2.91
C THR A 87 21.20 23.29 3.28
N GLU A 88 20.83 22.33 4.15
CA GLU A 88 21.79 21.34 4.67
C GLU A 88 21.34 19.86 4.57
N TRP A 89 20.13 19.50 4.98
CA TRP A 89 19.67 18.08 4.94
C TRP A 89 18.94 17.69 3.65
N ASP A 90 18.58 18.71 2.89
CA ASP A 90 17.54 18.62 1.89
C ASP A 90 18.11 18.63 0.47
N LYS A 91 19.38 19.02 0.30
CA LYS A 91 20.11 19.05 -0.98
C LYS A 91 20.20 17.66 -1.62
N ASP A 92 20.41 16.62 -0.80
CA ASP A 92 20.46 15.21 -1.24
C ASP A 92 19.09 14.51 -1.15
N SER A 93 17.99 15.25 -1.23
CA SER A 93 16.64 14.68 -1.18
C SER A 93 15.86 15.01 -2.46
N PRO A 94 16.11 14.29 -3.57
CA PRO A 94 15.42 14.53 -4.83
C PRO A 94 13.93 14.19 -4.74
N GLU A 95 13.16 14.83 -5.62
CA GLU A 95 11.70 14.73 -5.70
C GLU A 95 11.25 13.92 -6.92
N VAL A 96 10.20 13.13 -6.72
CA VAL A 96 9.36 12.59 -7.79
C VAL A 96 8.04 13.33 -7.78
N VAL A 97 7.64 13.82 -8.95
CA VAL A 97 6.36 14.51 -9.14
C VAL A 97 5.54 13.71 -10.14
N ILE A 98 4.34 13.28 -9.74
CA ILE A 98 3.38 12.60 -10.61
C ILE A 98 2.19 13.52 -10.85
N GLU A 99 1.87 13.74 -12.12
CA GLU A 99 0.73 14.52 -12.57
C GLU A 99 -0.29 13.62 -13.27
N GLY A 100 -1.56 13.89 -13.04
CA GLY A 100 -2.61 13.15 -13.71
C GLY A 100 -4.01 13.73 -13.54
N ARG A 101 -5.00 12.91 -13.88
CA ARG A 101 -6.42 13.29 -13.90
C ARG A 101 -7.25 12.23 -13.21
N ILE A 102 -8.26 12.67 -12.48
CA ILE A 102 -9.23 11.85 -11.74
C ILE A 102 -10.62 12.16 -12.29
N ILE A 103 -11.36 11.14 -12.70
CA ILE A 103 -12.69 11.29 -13.30
C ILE A 103 -13.72 10.51 -12.47
N ASN A 104 -14.70 11.22 -11.92
CA ASN A 104 -15.89 10.60 -11.36
C ASN A 104 -16.81 10.18 -12.50
N LYS A 105 -17.10 8.89 -12.65
CA LYS A 105 -18.02 8.36 -13.67
C LYS A 105 -19.46 8.24 -13.20
N LEU A 106 -19.72 8.56 -11.94
CA LEU A 106 -21.00 8.34 -11.29
C LEU A 106 -21.80 9.64 -11.23
N PRO A 107 -23.14 9.55 -11.28
CA PRO A 107 -24.03 10.71 -11.18
C PRO A 107 -24.19 11.20 -9.73
N TYR A 108 -23.26 10.87 -8.84
CA TYR A 108 -23.26 11.26 -7.44
C TYR A 108 -21.84 11.49 -6.91
N GLU A 109 -21.74 12.18 -5.78
CA GLU A 109 -20.48 12.53 -5.15
C GLU A 109 -19.70 11.31 -4.64
N ILE A 110 -18.38 11.37 -4.78
CA ILE A 110 -17.44 10.36 -4.29
C ILE A 110 -16.52 10.99 -3.27
N LEU A 111 -16.29 10.27 -2.17
CA LEU A 111 -15.26 10.63 -1.21
C LEU A 111 -13.93 10.00 -1.63
N LEU A 112 -12.92 10.82 -1.91
CA LEU A 112 -11.56 10.37 -2.14
C LEU A 112 -10.75 10.55 -0.86
N THR A 113 -10.12 9.48 -0.39
CA THR A 113 -9.13 9.53 0.69
C THR A 113 -7.76 9.22 0.11
N CYS A 114 -6.87 10.20 0.13
CA CYS A 114 -5.49 10.04 -0.32
C CYS A 114 -4.61 9.54 0.82
N ARG A 115 -3.72 8.61 0.54
CA ARG A 115 -2.77 7.99 1.48
C ARG A 115 -1.43 7.75 0.78
N ASP A 116 -0.36 7.58 1.55
CA ASP A 116 0.88 7.06 0.98
C ASP A 116 0.73 5.56 0.72
N HIS A 117 1.63 5.03 -0.08
CA HIS A 117 1.91 3.60 -0.12
C HIS A 117 2.02 3.02 1.30
N GLU A 118 1.40 1.85 1.53
CA GLU A 118 1.34 1.19 2.85
C GLU A 118 2.74 0.99 3.46
N ASN A 119 3.68 0.55 2.64
CA ASN A 119 5.09 0.36 3.00
C ASN A 119 5.95 1.62 2.81
N SER A 120 5.40 2.83 2.89
CA SER A 120 6.17 4.08 2.75
C SER A 120 7.22 4.29 3.84
N GLY A 121 7.02 3.66 5.01
CA GLY A 121 7.91 3.75 6.17
C GLY A 121 7.88 5.11 6.87
N ARG A 122 6.95 6.01 6.50
CA ARG A 122 6.79 7.32 7.12
C ARG A 122 5.78 7.26 8.26
N LYS A 123 6.23 7.58 9.47
CA LYS A 123 5.36 7.75 10.65
C LYS A 123 4.92 9.21 10.84
N VAL A 124 5.81 10.14 10.51
CA VAL A 124 5.59 11.58 10.57
C VAL A 124 5.87 12.15 9.19
N ARG A 125 5.11 13.16 8.78
CA ARG A 125 5.20 13.79 7.47
C ARG A 125 5.44 15.27 7.64
N TYR A 126 6.27 15.80 6.77
CA TYR A 126 6.58 17.21 6.72
C TYR A 126 6.13 17.77 5.37
N SER A 127 4.89 18.25 5.30
CA SER A 127 4.29 18.87 4.09
C SER A 127 5.13 20.03 3.57
N HIS A 128 5.75 20.78 4.47
CA HIS A 128 6.72 21.85 4.17
C HIS A 128 8.00 21.38 3.48
N ARG A 129 8.29 20.08 3.52
CA ARG A 129 9.42 19.46 2.81
C ARG A 129 8.97 18.68 1.58
N ASN A 130 7.73 18.84 1.12
CA ASN A 130 7.15 18.04 0.03
C ASN A 130 7.21 16.52 0.29
N GLN A 131 7.09 16.10 1.56
CA GLN A 131 7.04 14.67 1.89
C GLN A 131 5.63 14.11 1.65
N SER A 132 5.42 13.56 0.45
CA SER A 132 4.15 12.97 0.01
C SER A 132 2.98 13.94 0.11
N VAL A 133 3.06 15.00 -0.71
CA VAL A 133 2.05 16.04 -0.81
C VAL A 133 1.10 15.71 -1.96
N PHE A 134 -0.20 15.79 -1.70
CA PHE A 134 -1.24 15.68 -2.72
C PHE A 134 -1.86 17.04 -2.97
N ILE A 135 -2.04 17.39 -4.24
CA ILE A 135 -2.79 18.55 -4.67
C ILE A 135 -3.83 18.06 -5.66
N ILE A 136 -5.12 18.30 -5.42
CA ILE A 136 -6.20 17.93 -6.34
C ILE A 136 -7.03 19.18 -6.62
N GLY A 137 -7.26 19.47 -7.90
CA GLY A 137 -7.97 20.68 -8.32
C GLY A 137 -7.28 21.97 -7.88
N GLY A 138 -5.95 21.95 -7.74
CA GLY A 138 -5.16 23.08 -7.26
C GLY A 138 -5.14 23.27 -5.73
N HIS A 139 -5.85 22.43 -4.99
CA HIS A 139 -5.89 22.48 -3.53
C HIS A 139 -5.07 21.35 -2.92
N GLU A 140 -4.17 21.69 -1.98
CA GLU A 140 -3.49 20.66 -1.21
C GLU A 140 -4.49 19.89 -0.34
N ILE A 141 -4.42 18.58 -0.44
CA ILE A 141 -5.13 17.67 0.45
C ILE A 141 -4.09 17.06 1.36
N GLU A 142 -4.02 17.55 2.60
CA GLU A 142 -3.13 17.01 3.62
C GLU A 142 -3.63 15.62 4.09
N LEU A 143 -3.46 14.58 3.23
CA LEU A 143 -4.00 13.22 3.37
C LEU A 143 -5.44 13.16 3.90
N GLY A 144 -6.20 14.20 3.56
CA GLY A 144 -7.58 14.38 3.93
C GLY A 144 -8.50 13.75 2.92
N THR A 145 -9.78 13.97 3.19
CA THR A 145 -10.86 13.60 2.31
C THR A 145 -11.17 14.77 1.37
N ILE A 146 -11.26 14.50 0.07
CA ILE A 146 -11.88 15.42 -0.89
C ILE A 146 -13.16 14.80 -1.41
N ILE A 147 -14.14 15.64 -1.71
CA ILE A 147 -15.36 15.21 -2.38
C ILE A 147 -15.17 15.54 -3.86
N LEU A 148 -15.26 14.51 -4.70
CA LEU A 148 -15.29 14.68 -6.14
C LEU A 148 -16.75 14.76 -6.58
N PRO A 149 -17.19 15.89 -7.18
CA PRO A 149 -18.57 16.05 -7.61
C PRO A 149 -18.97 15.05 -8.71
N PRO A 150 -20.28 14.86 -8.94
CA PRO A 150 -20.81 13.97 -9.96
C PRO A 150 -20.22 14.27 -11.34
N GLU A 151 -19.85 13.22 -12.09
CA GLU A 151 -19.47 13.32 -13.51
C GLU A 151 -18.35 14.35 -13.81
N GLN A 152 -17.54 14.68 -12.80
CA GLN A 152 -16.51 15.70 -12.91
C GLN A 152 -15.11 15.11 -13.06
N GLU A 153 -14.31 15.79 -13.88
CA GLU A 153 -12.87 15.57 -14.01
C GLU A 153 -12.09 16.62 -13.20
N THR A 154 -11.01 16.18 -12.54
CA THR A 154 -10.11 17.07 -11.81
C THR A 154 -8.66 16.60 -11.93
N THR A 155 -7.74 17.53 -12.07
CA THR A 155 -6.30 17.24 -12.13
C THR A 155 -5.75 16.96 -10.73
N PHE A 156 -4.71 16.14 -10.65
CA PHE A 156 -3.97 15.94 -9.41
C PHE A 156 -2.46 16.01 -9.63
N LEU A 157 -1.76 16.36 -8.55
CA LEU A 157 -0.32 16.36 -8.40
C LEU A 157 0.02 15.59 -7.13
N TRP A 158 0.95 14.66 -7.22
CA TRP A 158 1.55 14.01 -6.06
C TRP A 158 3.06 14.23 -6.08
N ILE A 159 3.61 14.72 -4.97
CA ILE A 159 5.03 15.01 -4.83
C ILE A 159 5.61 14.15 -3.72
N ASP A 160 6.62 13.36 -4.04
CA ASP A 160 7.33 12.53 -3.08
C ASP A 160 8.80 12.91 -2.99
N ARG A 161 9.19 13.39 -1.81
CA ARG A 161 10.57 13.70 -1.48
C ARG A 161 11.15 12.70 -0.49
N ARG A 162 12.35 12.18 -0.81
CA ARG A 162 13.09 11.26 0.05
C ARG A 162 14.59 11.50 -0.03
N PRO A 163 15.35 11.15 1.01
CA PRO A 163 16.81 11.09 0.93
C PRO A 163 17.29 10.20 -0.22
N ARG A 164 18.40 10.57 -0.85
CA ARG A 164 19.05 9.84 -1.94
C ARG A 164 19.21 8.35 -1.63
N GLU A 165 19.62 8.00 -0.41
CA GLU A 165 19.81 6.61 0.03
C GLU A 165 18.52 5.79 -0.02
N GLU A 166 17.37 6.39 0.33
CA GLU A 166 16.08 5.70 0.22
C GLU A 166 15.73 5.42 -1.25
N TRP A 167 16.03 6.36 -2.14
CA TRP A 167 15.82 6.17 -3.58
C TRP A 167 16.75 5.11 -4.16
N ILE A 168 18.00 5.04 -3.72
CA ILE A 168 18.94 3.98 -4.07
C ILE A 168 18.40 2.61 -3.64
N ALA A 169 17.86 2.50 -2.41
CA ALA A 169 17.29 1.27 -1.92
C ALA A 169 16.01 0.85 -2.69
N ILE A 170 15.14 1.81 -3.03
CA ILE A 170 13.96 1.58 -3.87
C ILE A 170 14.38 1.10 -5.26
N HIS A 171 15.37 1.76 -5.89
CA HIS A 171 15.92 1.33 -7.17
C HIS A 171 16.47 -0.11 -7.08
N GLY A 172 17.26 -0.41 -6.04
CA GLY A 172 17.81 -1.75 -5.82
C GLY A 172 16.74 -2.84 -5.67
N LEU A 173 15.57 -2.50 -5.10
CA LEU A 173 14.43 -3.42 -4.97
C LEU A 173 13.84 -3.83 -6.31
N HIS A 174 13.79 -2.90 -7.28
CA HIS A 174 13.15 -3.14 -8.59
C HIS A 174 14.13 -3.49 -9.71
N ALA A 175 15.43 -3.21 -9.54
CA ALA A 175 16.45 -3.52 -10.52
C ALA A 175 16.98 -4.97 -10.39
N ARG A 176 17.55 -5.50 -11.48
CA ARG A 176 18.01 -6.90 -11.65
C ARG A 176 19.03 -7.35 -10.58
N ASN A 177 18.55 -7.76 -9.40
CA ASN A 177 19.29 -8.26 -8.24
C ASN A 177 20.61 -7.51 -7.95
N MET A 178 20.51 -6.19 -7.81
CA MET A 178 21.68 -5.34 -7.55
C MET A 178 22.19 -5.43 -6.10
N TRP A 179 21.47 -6.13 -5.22
CA TRP A 179 21.82 -6.31 -3.81
C TRP A 179 23.09 -7.12 -3.54
N ASN A 180 23.68 -7.71 -4.58
CA ASN A 180 24.98 -8.37 -4.48
C ASN A 180 26.16 -7.37 -4.51
N ASP A 181 25.93 -6.12 -4.92
CA ASP A 181 26.99 -5.09 -4.93
C ASP A 181 27.26 -4.57 -3.50
N PRO A 182 28.53 -4.41 -3.07
CA PRO A 182 28.87 -3.92 -1.73
C PRO A 182 28.25 -2.57 -1.34
N ALA A 183 27.97 -1.72 -2.33
CA ALA A 183 27.33 -0.41 -2.11
C ALA A 183 25.84 -0.54 -1.74
N LEU A 184 25.21 -1.68 -2.04
CA LEU A 184 23.79 -1.94 -1.83
C LEU A 184 23.59 -3.03 -0.78
N LYS A 185 23.10 -2.63 0.40
CA LYS A 185 22.83 -3.58 1.49
C LYS A 185 21.36 -3.59 1.86
N LEU A 186 20.79 -4.79 1.87
CA LEU A 186 19.45 -5.01 2.38
C LEU A 186 19.38 -4.75 3.89
N PRO A 187 18.24 -4.25 4.41
CA PRO A 187 18.05 -4.04 5.84
C PRO A 187 18.26 -5.34 6.65
N ALA A 188 18.89 -5.23 7.81
CA ALA A 188 19.07 -6.37 8.71
C ALA A 188 17.73 -6.84 9.31
N LEU A 189 17.63 -8.16 9.53
CA LEU A 189 16.52 -8.75 10.29
C LEU A 189 16.87 -8.74 11.77
N THR A 190 15.89 -8.42 12.60
CA THR A 190 15.98 -8.62 14.05
C THR A 190 15.90 -10.11 14.40
N ALA A 191 16.30 -10.49 15.62
CA ALA A 191 16.21 -11.88 16.08
C ALA A 191 14.77 -12.43 16.00
N ILE A 192 13.78 -11.62 16.39
CA ILE A 192 12.35 -11.99 16.34
C ILE A 192 11.92 -12.23 14.88
N GLU A 193 12.28 -11.32 13.97
CA GLU A 193 11.94 -11.47 12.55
C GLU A 193 12.60 -12.71 11.94
N THR A 194 13.82 -13.05 12.36
CA THR A 194 14.55 -14.23 11.92
C THR A 194 13.84 -15.50 12.37
N ILE A 195 13.44 -15.59 13.64
CA ILE A 195 12.68 -16.73 14.18
C ILE A 195 11.35 -16.87 13.43
N GLN A 196 10.62 -15.76 13.23
CA GLN A 196 9.36 -15.79 12.50
C GLN A 196 9.54 -16.24 11.04
N ALA A 197 10.62 -15.82 10.38
CA ALA A 197 10.92 -16.24 9.01
C ALA A 197 11.18 -17.74 8.94
N ILE A 198 11.94 -18.28 9.90
CA ILE A 198 12.20 -19.73 10.01
C ILE A 198 10.89 -20.50 10.24
N LEU A 199 10.06 -20.06 11.19
CA LEU A 199 8.78 -20.70 11.49
C LEU A 199 7.83 -20.70 10.29
N ARG A 200 7.83 -19.62 9.50
CA ARG A 200 7.00 -19.47 8.29
C ARG A 200 7.64 -20.04 7.02
N ARG A 201 8.89 -20.52 7.10
CA ARG A 201 9.70 -20.99 5.95
C ARG A 201 9.82 -19.94 4.84
N GLU A 202 9.95 -18.67 5.23
CA GLU A 202 10.13 -17.55 4.31
C GLU A 202 11.62 -17.34 4.00
N PRO A 203 12.04 -17.13 2.74
CA PRO A 203 13.40 -16.74 2.41
C PRO A 203 13.79 -15.42 3.09
N PHE A 204 14.98 -15.37 3.70
CA PHE A 204 15.44 -14.16 4.40
C PHE A 204 15.61 -12.96 3.46
N THR A 205 16.05 -13.18 2.21
CA THR A 205 16.18 -12.13 1.18
C THR A 205 14.85 -11.43 0.95
N TRP A 206 13.81 -12.20 0.66
CA TRP A 206 12.44 -11.71 0.49
C TRP A 206 11.95 -10.90 1.70
N ARG A 207 12.25 -11.37 2.91
CA ARG A 207 11.82 -10.68 4.13
C ARG A 207 12.56 -9.36 4.35
N ARG A 208 13.83 -9.29 3.96
CA ARG A 208 14.62 -8.05 4.01
C ARG A 208 14.17 -7.06 2.94
N GLU A 209 13.89 -7.54 1.72
CA GLU A 209 13.32 -6.73 0.63
C GLU A 209 11.99 -6.08 1.04
N ARG A 210 11.13 -6.80 1.77
CA ARG A 210 9.89 -6.25 2.32
C ARG A 210 10.08 -5.10 3.33
N LYS A 211 11.28 -4.95 3.90
CA LYS A 211 11.59 -3.83 4.81
C LYS A 211 12.06 -2.59 4.05
N VAL A 212 12.37 -2.70 2.76
CA VAL A 212 12.71 -1.55 1.93
C VAL A 212 11.45 -0.68 1.80
N LYS A 213 11.61 0.62 2.13
CA LYS A 213 10.52 1.59 2.03
C LYS A 213 10.13 1.75 0.57
N ARG A 214 8.84 1.93 0.29
CA ARG A 214 8.31 2.12 -1.07
C ARG A 214 7.84 3.55 -1.29
N SER A 215 8.01 4.05 -2.50
CA SER A 215 7.47 5.34 -2.92
C SER A 215 6.21 5.12 -3.73
N GLY A 216 5.16 5.87 -3.42
CA GLY A 216 3.87 5.71 -4.06
C GLY A 216 2.71 6.25 -3.24
N PHE A 217 1.53 6.16 -3.82
CA PHE A 217 0.30 6.62 -3.22
C PHE A 217 -0.84 5.62 -3.36
N ARG A 218 -1.85 5.82 -2.52
CA ARG A 218 -3.12 5.11 -2.53
C ARG A 218 -4.28 6.10 -2.49
N ILE A 219 -5.24 5.96 -3.40
CA ILE A 219 -6.48 6.74 -3.40
C ILE A 219 -7.65 5.78 -3.17
N ILE A 220 -8.32 5.94 -2.04
CA ILE A 220 -9.50 5.16 -1.67
C ILE A 220 -10.72 5.97 -2.10
N CYS A 221 -11.50 5.44 -3.03
CA CYS A 221 -12.69 6.07 -3.59
C CYS A 221 -13.92 5.40 -3.00
N GLU A 222 -14.69 6.14 -2.22
CA GLU A 222 -15.87 5.62 -1.52
C GLU A 222 -17.15 6.32 -1.99
N THR A 223 -18.16 5.52 -2.35
CA THR A 223 -19.51 6.04 -2.64
C THR A 223 -20.25 6.34 -1.33
N ARG A 224 -20.90 7.51 -1.25
CA ARG A 224 -21.72 7.90 -0.08
C ARG A 224 -23.17 7.41 -0.17
N MET A 225 -23.38 6.17 -0.60
CA MET A 225 -24.72 5.58 -0.82
C MET A 225 -24.98 4.41 0.14
N LYS A 226 -26.25 3.94 0.19
CA LYS A 226 -26.66 2.77 0.99
C LYS A 226 -25.87 1.50 0.66
N GLN A 227 -25.35 1.38 -0.56
CA GLN A 227 -24.38 0.37 -0.97
C GLN A 227 -23.02 1.05 -1.13
N ARG A 228 -22.18 0.97 -0.08
CA ARG A 228 -20.83 1.51 -0.09
C ARG A 228 -19.99 0.68 -1.04
N MET A 229 -19.56 1.26 -2.16
CA MET A 229 -18.58 0.66 -3.05
C MET A 229 -17.25 1.33 -2.79
N VAL A 230 -16.19 0.52 -2.63
CA VAL A 230 -14.84 1.03 -2.42
C VAL A 230 -13.91 0.56 -3.54
N THR A 231 -13.46 1.51 -4.35
CA THR A 231 -12.35 1.32 -5.28
C THR A 231 -11.08 1.81 -4.62
N VAL A 232 -9.99 1.05 -4.76
CA VAL A 232 -8.68 1.48 -4.31
C VAL A 232 -7.76 1.57 -5.51
N TRP A 233 -7.22 2.75 -5.75
CA TRP A 233 -6.14 2.94 -6.69
C TRP A 233 -4.81 2.96 -5.95
N GLU A 234 -3.87 2.14 -6.37
CA GLU A 234 -2.50 2.12 -5.83
C GLU A 234 -1.51 2.40 -6.96
N ALA A 235 -0.59 3.34 -6.71
CA ALA A 235 0.50 3.68 -7.59
C ALA A 235 1.82 3.55 -6.83
N GLU A 236 2.77 2.79 -7.37
CA GLU A 236 4.11 2.60 -6.83
C GLU A 236 5.16 3.06 -7.85
N VAL A 237 6.07 3.92 -7.41
CA VAL A 237 7.18 4.41 -8.23
C VAL A 237 8.25 3.34 -8.32
N ILE A 238 8.46 2.81 -9.53
CA ILE A 238 9.44 1.76 -9.81
C ILE A 238 10.78 2.37 -10.21
N GLN A 239 10.74 3.39 -11.08
CA GLN A 239 11.91 4.19 -11.43
C GLN A 239 11.93 5.46 -10.59
N GLY A 240 12.84 5.51 -9.63
CA GLY A 240 13.08 6.68 -8.80
C GLY A 240 13.95 7.75 -9.49
N PRO A 241 14.20 8.88 -8.83
CA PRO A 241 15.02 9.97 -9.32
C PRO A 241 16.53 9.67 -9.24
N VAL A 242 16.93 8.47 -8.82
CA VAL A 242 18.34 8.06 -8.69
C VAL A 242 18.56 6.77 -9.48
N GLN A 243 19.63 6.73 -10.26
CA GLN A 243 19.97 5.60 -11.13
C GLN A 243 21.48 5.29 -11.11
N PRO A 244 21.89 4.06 -11.48
CA PRO A 244 23.31 3.71 -11.55
C PRO A 244 24.01 4.45 -12.69
N ALA A 245 25.20 4.98 -12.40
CA ALA A 245 26.04 5.75 -13.33
C ALA A 245 27.35 5.02 -13.70
N GLY A 246 27.40 3.71 -13.50
CA GLY A 246 28.62 2.90 -13.65
C GLY A 246 29.34 2.70 -12.32
N ARG A 247 30.66 2.51 -12.36
CA ARG A 247 31.49 2.28 -11.18
C ARG A 247 32.45 3.46 -10.95
N ASN A 248 32.70 3.77 -9.68
CA ASN A 248 33.69 4.77 -9.28
C ASN A 248 35.11 4.16 -9.24
N GLU A 249 36.10 4.99 -8.87
CA GLU A 249 37.52 4.59 -8.77
C GLU A 249 37.76 3.46 -7.76
N ASP A 250 36.91 3.35 -6.73
CA ASP A 250 36.96 2.30 -5.70
C ASP A 250 36.24 1.00 -6.11
N ASP A 251 35.89 0.84 -7.39
CA ASP A 251 35.12 -0.30 -7.93
C ASP A 251 33.73 -0.47 -7.29
N SER A 252 33.19 0.58 -6.67
CA SER A 252 31.84 0.59 -6.11
C SER A 252 30.84 1.21 -7.08
N LEU A 253 29.58 0.79 -6.98
CA LEU A 253 28.52 1.31 -7.85
C LEU A 253 28.27 2.81 -7.56
N ALA A 254 28.46 3.64 -8.58
CA ALA A 254 28.14 5.05 -8.54
C ALA A 254 26.67 5.29 -8.91
N PHE A 255 26.08 6.33 -8.35
CA PHE A 255 24.70 6.73 -8.62
C PHE A 255 24.64 8.19 -9.04
N GLU A 256 23.78 8.49 -10.01
CA GLU A 256 23.47 9.83 -10.47
C GLU A 256 21.98 10.15 -10.34
N GLU A 257 21.64 11.43 -10.41
CA GLU A 257 20.26 11.88 -10.41
C GLU A 257 19.69 11.87 -11.83
N ARG A 258 18.49 11.29 -11.96
CA ARG A 258 17.69 11.40 -13.16
C ARG A 258 17.07 12.79 -13.23
N LYS A 259 17.18 13.43 -14.40
CA LYS A 259 16.62 14.76 -14.68
C LYS A 259 15.57 14.73 -15.80
N GLU A 260 15.07 13.54 -16.10
CA GLU A 260 14.12 13.31 -17.18
C GLU A 260 12.71 13.74 -16.78
N VAL A 261 11.96 14.20 -17.79
CA VAL A 261 10.51 14.36 -17.71
C VAL A 261 9.91 13.37 -18.68
N LEU A 262 9.13 12.42 -18.17
CA LEU A 262 8.45 11.42 -18.98
C LEU A 262 6.98 11.82 -19.10
N GLY A 263 6.53 12.02 -20.34
CA GLY A 263 5.13 12.32 -20.67
C GLY A 263 4.46 11.16 -21.41
N GLY A 264 3.13 11.13 -21.36
CA GLY A 264 2.32 10.09 -22.02
C GLY A 264 1.85 9.02 -21.04
N PRO A 265 1.18 7.96 -21.52
CA PRO A 265 0.74 6.87 -20.66
C PRO A 265 1.99 6.23 -20.02
N LEU A 266 2.08 6.32 -18.71
CA LEU A 266 3.19 5.73 -17.96
C LEU A 266 3.05 4.21 -17.96
N ASP A 267 4.07 3.51 -18.45
CA ASP A 267 4.15 2.05 -18.41
C ASP A 267 4.52 1.56 -17.00
N ASP A 268 4.23 0.29 -16.74
CA ASP A 268 4.54 -0.41 -15.49
C ASP A 268 6.02 -0.39 -15.14
N ARG A 269 6.89 -0.22 -16.15
CA ARG A 269 8.34 -0.08 -15.93
C ARG A 269 8.72 1.19 -15.16
N VAL A 270 7.85 2.20 -15.14
CA VAL A 270 8.10 3.50 -14.51
C VAL A 270 7.27 3.63 -13.23
N VAL A 271 5.96 3.36 -13.33
CA VAL A 271 5.03 3.37 -12.20
C VAL A 271 4.12 2.15 -12.31
N HIS A 272 4.15 1.29 -11.29
CA HIS A 272 3.15 0.24 -11.16
C HIS A 272 1.85 0.86 -10.68
N TYR A 273 0.84 0.88 -11.55
CA TYR A 273 -0.41 1.56 -11.27
C TYR A 273 -1.59 0.60 -11.48
N ARG A 274 -2.36 0.35 -10.42
CA ARG A 274 -3.38 -0.71 -10.37
C ARG A 274 -4.63 -0.26 -9.63
N VAL A 275 -5.75 -0.83 -10.05
CA VAL A 275 -7.03 -0.72 -9.35
C VAL A 275 -7.35 -2.03 -8.67
N ASP A 276 -7.76 -1.94 -7.42
CA ASP A 276 -8.30 -3.06 -6.66
C ASP A 276 -9.69 -2.74 -6.12
N PHE A 277 -10.50 -3.79 -6.08
CA PHE A 277 -11.82 -3.77 -5.47
C PHE A 277 -11.72 -4.38 -4.07
N ASP A 278 -12.01 -3.56 -3.06
CA ASP A 278 -11.93 -3.98 -1.66
C ASP A 278 -13.32 -4.42 -1.15
N THR A 279 -13.55 -5.73 -1.18
CA THR A 279 -14.79 -6.33 -0.65
C THR A 279 -14.92 -6.19 0.87
N THR A 280 -13.81 -6.07 1.60
CA THR A 280 -13.84 -5.97 3.06
C THR A 280 -14.41 -4.62 3.50
N LEU A 281 -13.96 -3.54 2.86
CA LEU A 281 -14.49 -2.19 3.11
C LEU A 281 -15.93 -2.00 2.61
N THR A 282 -16.29 -2.69 1.52
CA THR A 282 -17.66 -2.73 0.97
C THR A 282 -18.63 -3.45 1.93
N SER A 283 -18.16 -4.47 2.66
CA SER A 283 -18.97 -5.23 3.63
C SER A 283 -19.11 -4.58 5.01
N ALA A 284 -18.29 -3.56 5.30
CA ALA A 284 -18.39 -2.83 6.56
C ALA A 284 -19.71 -2.05 6.60
N ILE A 285 -20.53 -2.30 7.62
CA ILE A 285 -21.78 -1.57 7.86
C ILE A 285 -21.42 -0.08 7.92
N PRO A 286 -21.99 0.77 7.05
CA PRO A 286 -21.70 2.19 7.10
C PRO A 286 -22.08 2.71 8.49
N PRO A 287 -21.26 3.57 9.12
CA PRO A 287 -21.73 4.25 10.32
C PRO A 287 -23.06 4.90 9.98
N LYS A 288 -24.10 4.62 10.79
CA LYS A 288 -25.42 5.23 10.59
C LYS A 288 -25.21 6.72 10.41
N HIS A 289 -25.87 7.33 9.42
CA HIS A 289 -25.91 8.78 9.26
C HIS A 289 -26.25 9.41 10.62
N GLN A 290 -25.24 9.90 11.33
CA GLN A 290 -25.45 10.70 12.52
C GLN A 290 -25.70 12.10 12.02
N TRP A 291 -26.95 12.51 12.10
CA TRP A 291 -27.31 13.92 12.01
C TRP A 291 -26.58 14.63 13.16
N LEU A 292 -25.57 15.42 12.82
CA LEU A 292 -24.95 16.33 13.75
C LEU A 292 -25.88 17.55 13.87
N PRO A 293 -26.57 17.76 15.00
CA PRO A 293 -27.39 18.94 15.17
C PRO A 293 -26.49 20.19 15.10
N GLY A 294 -26.80 21.11 14.18
CA GLY A 294 -26.12 22.41 14.07
C GLY A 294 -25.50 22.77 12.71
N ARG A 295 -25.45 21.86 11.72
CA ARG A 295 -25.14 22.23 10.32
C ARG A 295 -26.44 22.38 9.54
N GLN A 296 -26.90 23.62 9.39
CA GLN A 296 -27.95 23.95 8.42
C GLN A 296 -27.34 23.97 7.01
N ILE A 297 -28.10 23.43 6.05
CA ILE A 297 -27.89 23.60 4.60
C ILE A 297 -28.34 25.00 4.22
#